data_AF-A0A9P2IM63-F1
#
_entry.id   AF-A0A9P2IM63-F1
#
_cell.length_a   1.000
_cell.length_b   1.000
_cell.length_c   1.000
_cell.angle_alpha   90.00
_cell.angle_beta   90.00
_cell.angle_gamma   90.00
#
_symmetry.space_group_name_H-M   'P 1'
#
loop_
_entity.id
_entity.type
_entity.pdbx_description
1 polymer ?
#
loop_
_entity_poly.entity_id
_entity_poly.type
_entity_poly.pdbx_seq_one_letter_code
_entity_poly.pdbx_strand_id
1 'polypeptide(L)'
;MFSIRSQLPISASVSIPAEQSQSISTIPGGRKIETVPEKEGLLVFLGTKSVGEYALNILGQNVSRVTTGKKPYDILFLHEATKQDFDKKKTEFTFPGANRSYLQSSNTDVAAAAAISIAATEMKTILPKDLTPEKYNKIYLPGDGSAGLPLLKCGDEFLSPTDIVNRLVEHNLHEVEDIRLTSCHSANITKN
;
A
#
# COMPACT_ATOMS: atom_id res chain seq x y z
N MET A 1 -22.81 5.26 18.33
CA MET A 1 -22.39 5.88 19.61
C MET A 1 -21.83 4.74 20.47
N PHE A 2 -20.52 4.61 20.57
CA PHE A 2 -19.88 3.64 21.46
C PHE A 2 -18.79 4.34 22.26
N SER A 3 -18.91 4.21 23.57
CA SER A 3 -18.06 4.80 24.61
C SER A 3 -17.18 3.69 25.17
N ILE A 4 -15.88 3.95 25.33
CA ILE A 4 -15.01 3.23 26.25
C ILE A 4 -14.31 4.28 27.11
N ARG A 5 -14.66 4.31 28.40
CA ARG A 5 -14.03 5.14 29.44
C ARG A 5 -12.71 4.51 29.88
N SER A 6 -11.65 5.32 29.76
CA SER A 6 -10.52 5.56 30.69
C SER A 6 -9.84 4.40 31.45
N GLN A 7 -8.52 4.28 31.23
CA GLN A 7 -7.37 4.25 32.18
C GLN A 7 -6.22 3.45 31.50
N LEU A 8 -4.99 3.93 31.28
CA LEU A 8 -4.03 4.74 32.04
C LEU A 8 -3.16 5.60 31.09
N PRO A 9 -2.49 6.68 31.56
CA PRO A 9 -1.60 7.49 30.73
C PRO A 9 -0.29 6.75 30.46
N ILE A 10 -0.03 6.38 29.21
CA ILE A 10 1.33 6.03 28.79
C ILE A 10 2.07 7.35 28.60
N SER A 11 2.95 7.68 29.55
CA SER A 11 3.94 8.74 29.38
C SER A 11 4.92 8.29 28.31
N ALA A 12 4.68 8.67 27.05
CA ALA A 12 5.67 8.56 26.00
C ALA A 12 6.59 9.78 26.13
N SER A 13 7.68 9.63 26.89
CA SER A 13 8.81 10.54 26.82
C SER A 13 9.44 10.39 25.43
N VAL A 14 9.01 11.20 24.46
CA VAL A 14 9.61 11.20 23.13
C VAL A 14 10.87 12.06 23.19
N SER A 15 12.00 11.42 23.48
CA SER A 15 13.32 12.00 23.22
C SER A 15 13.54 12.14 21.71
N ILE A 16 13.88 13.35 21.30
CA ILE A 16 14.22 13.76 19.93
C ILE A 16 15.44 12.95 19.46
N PRO A 17 15.44 12.32 18.27
CA PRO A 17 16.70 11.92 17.65
C PRO A 17 17.35 13.17 17.07
N ALA A 18 18.36 13.68 17.78
CA ALA A 18 19.36 14.54 17.17
C ALA A 18 20.06 13.75 16.07
N GLU A 19 20.21 14.40 14.92
CA GLU A 19 21.19 14.23 13.85
C GLU A 19 21.75 12.82 13.55
N GLN A 20 21.67 12.45 12.27
CA GLN A 20 22.41 11.39 11.60
C GLN A 20 23.73 11.05 12.31
N SER A 21 23.70 10.02 13.15
CA SER A 21 24.89 9.38 13.68
C SER A 21 25.05 8.05 13.00
N GLN A 22 26.15 7.96 12.25
CA GLN A 22 26.69 6.75 11.65
C GLN A 22 26.55 5.58 12.63
N SER A 23 26.17 4.42 12.11
CA SER A 23 26.04 3.18 12.88
C SER A 23 27.37 2.83 13.57
N ILE A 24 27.46 3.14 14.87
CA ILE A 24 28.57 2.69 15.70
C ILE A 24 28.29 1.24 16.07
N SER A 25 29.03 0.35 15.41
CA SER A 25 29.16 -1.05 15.79
C SER A 25 29.73 -1.11 17.21
N THR A 26 28.95 -1.63 18.16
CA THR A 26 29.46 -2.02 19.47
C THR A 26 29.04 -3.45 19.73
N ILE A 27 30.02 -4.36 19.83
CA ILE A 27 29.83 -5.80 20.07
C ILE A 27 30.46 -6.15 21.42
N PRO A 28 29.75 -6.91 22.28
CA PRO A 28 30.38 -7.93 23.09
C PRO A 28 29.84 -9.32 22.70
N GLY A 29 30.70 -10.16 22.09
CA GLY A 29 30.37 -11.52 21.66
C GLY A 29 30.16 -11.65 20.15
N GLY A 30 31.23 -12.06 19.44
CA GLY A 30 31.31 -12.14 17.97
C GLY A 30 30.36 -13.12 17.29
N ARG A 31 29.08 -12.77 17.21
CA ARG A 31 28.17 -13.25 16.15
C ARG A 31 27.76 -12.06 15.31
N LYS A 32 28.15 -12.08 14.04
CA LYS A 32 27.63 -11.16 13.04
C LYS A 32 26.15 -11.53 12.86
N ILE A 33 25.25 -10.76 13.44
CA ILE A 33 23.82 -10.90 13.14
C ILE A 33 23.68 -10.44 11.69
N GLU A 34 23.58 -11.39 10.77
CA GLU A 34 23.15 -11.09 9.42
C GLU A 34 21.72 -10.56 9.51
N THR A 35 21.57 -9.25 9.42
CA THR A 35 20.26 -8.65 9.22
C THR A 35 19.84 -8.96 7.80
N VAL A 36 19.01 -9.98 7.63
CA VAL A 36 18.31 -10.21 6.37
C VAL A 36 17.48 -8.97 6.08
N PRO A 37 17.57 -8.38 4.87
CA PRO A 37 16.72 -7.25 4.50
C PRO A 37 15.25 -7.62 4.74
N GLU A 38 14.51 -6.76 5.44
CA GLU A 38 13.10 -7.00 5.69
C GLU A 38 12.36 -6.98 4.35
N LYS A 39 11.78 -8.13 3.98
CA LYS A 39 11.03 -8.26 2.72
C LYS A 39 9.82 -7.32 2.73
N GLU A 40 9.61 -6.63 1.62
CA GLU A 40 8.58 -5.58 1.48
C GLU A 40 7.22 -6.18 1.07
N GLY A 41 6.15 -5.40 1.26
CA GLY A 41 4.85 -5.68 0.64
C GLY A 41 4.74 -4.97 -0.71
N LEU A 42 3.99 -5.57 -1.64
CA LEU A 42 3.73 -5.03 -2.97
C LEU A 42 2.23 -4.88 -3.21
N LEU A 43 1.78 -3.75 -3.73
CA LEU A 43 0.46 -3.63 -4.34
C LEU A 43 0.54 -4.14 -5.79
N VAL A 44 -0.42 -4.95 -6.23
CA VAL A 44 -0.46 -5.42 -7.63
C VAL A 44 -1.81 -5.07 -8.24
N PHE A 45 -1.82 -4.12 -9.17
CA PHE A 45 -3.01 -3.77 -9.93
C PHE A 45 -3.17 -4.71 -11.12
N LEU A 46 -4.17 -5.58 -11.04
CA LEU A 46 -4.40 -6.61 -12.05
C LEU A 46 -5.17 -6.09 -13.28
N GLY A 47 -5.85 -4.95 -13.21
CA GLY A 47 -6.65 -4.41 -14.30
C GLY A 47 -5.82 -4.01 -15.52
N THR A 48 -6.36 -4.24 -16.72
CA THR A 48 -5.66 -3.98 -17.99
C THR A 48 -6.25 -2.84 -18.81
N LYS A 49 -7.49 -2.43 -18.50
CA LYS A 49 -8.22 -1.41 -19.29
C LYS A 49 -7.86 0.02 -18.88
N SER A 50 -8.22 0.40 -17.67
CA SER A 50 -7.95 1.71 -17.08
C SER A 50 -8.05 1.57 -15.56
N VAL A 51 -7.33 2.43 -14.85
CA VAL A 51 -7.48 2.57 -13.41
C VAL A 51 -8.78 3.29 -13.05
N GLY A 52 -9.37 4.07 -13.96
CA GLY A 52 -10.62 4.78 -13.68
C GLY A 52 -10.51 5.68 -12.43
N GLU A 53 -11.60 5.84 -11.70
CA GLU A 53 -11.65 6.53 -10.40
C GLU A 53 -10.99 5.73 -9.25
N TYR A 54 -10.48 4.54 -9.54
CA TYR A 54 -9.92 3.63 -8.54
C TYR A 54 -8.54 4.07 -8.01
N ALA A 55 -7.96 5.13 -8.57
CA ALA A 55 -6.67 5.65 -8.15
C ALA A 55 -6.65 6.04 -6.67
N LEU A 56 -7.74 6.65 -6.16
CA LEU A 56 -7.85 7.01 -4.74
C LEU A 56 -7.89 5.76 -3.84
N ASN A 57 -8.55 4.68 -4.27
CA ASN A 57 -8.60 3.43 -3.51
C ASN A 57 -7.21 2.80 -3.38
N ILE A 58 -6.41 2.84 -4.45
CA ILE A 58 -5.00 2.41 -4.44
C ILE A 58 -4.19 3.26 -3.47
N LEU A 59 -4.29 4.59 -3.57
CA LEU A 59 -3.59 5.52 -2.67
C LEU A 59 -4.00 5.32 -1.21
N GLY A 60 -5.28 5.07 -0.97
CA GLY A 60 -5.87 4.79 0.33
C GLY A 60 -5.22 3.61 1.05
N GLN A 61 -4.79 2.57 0.33
CA GLN A 61 -4.06 1.43 0.92
C GLN A 61 -2.76 1.84 1.63
N ASN A 62 -2.17 2.98 1.23
CA ASN A 62 -0.92 3.49 1.77
C ASN A 62 -1.10 4.50 2.91
N VAL A 63 -2.31 5.00 3.18
CA VAL A 63 -2.55 6.04 4.20
C VAL A 63 -2.09 5.60 5.59
N SER A 64 -2.40 4.37 6.00
CA SER A 64 -1.96 3.84 7.30
C SER A 64 -0.43 3.75 7.41
N ARG A 65 0.27 3.45 6.31
CA ARG A 65 1.73 3.39 6.31
C ARG A 65 2.34 4.78 6.43
N VAL A 66 1.85 5.73 5.65
CA VAL A 66 2.30 7.12 5.69
C VAL A 66 2.11 7.73 7.07
N THR A 67 0.91 7.56 7.65
CA THR A 67 0.58 8.10 8.99
C THR A 67 1.41 7.46 10.11
N THR A 68 1.91 6.23 9.91
CA THR A 68 2.80 5.54 10.86
C THR A 68 4.30 5.72 10.54
N GLY A 69 4.64 6.62 9.60
CA GLY A 69 6.03 6.91 9.22
C GLY A 69 6.72 5.82 8.39
N LYS A 70 5.97 4.82 7.91
CA LYS A 70 6.49 3.75 7.06
C LYS A 70 6.46 4.18 5.59
N LYS A 71 7.45 3.73 4.82
CA LYS A 71 7.46 3.89 3.35
C LYS A 71 6.18 3.29 2.75
N PRO A 72 5.48 3.99 1.84
CA PRO A 72 4.40 3.39 1.05
C PRO A 72 4.85 2.11 0.36
N TYR A 73 3.92 1.17 0.18
CA TYR A 73 4.13 0.06 -0.73
C TYR A 73 4.30 0.59 -2.16
N ASP A 74 5.26 0.01 -2.88
CA ASP A 74 5.34 0.18 -4.32
C ASP A 74 4.13 -0.53 -4.97
N ILE A 75 3.78 -0.14 -6.20
CA ILE A 75 2.68 -0.74 -6.96
C ILE A 75 3.15 -1.26 -8.32
N LEU A 76 2.85 -2.52 -8.59
CA LEU A 76 3.05 -3.17 -9.87
C LEU A 76 1.81 -3.01 -10.75
N PHE A 77 2.03 -2.55 -11.97
CA PHE A 77 1.05 -2.57 -13.05
C PHE A 77 1.49 -3.61 -14.08
N LEU A 78 0.55 -4.40 -14.60
CA LEU A 78 0.88 -5.42 -15.62
C LEU A 78 1.17 -4.81 -17.00
N HIS A 79 0.65 -3.60 -17.26
CA HIS A 79 0.82 -2.90 -18.53
C HIS A 79 1.22 -1.43 -18.35
N GLU A 80 2.01 -0.92 -19.31
CA GLU A 80 2.45 0.48 -19.32
C GLU A 80 1.27 1.45 -19.43
N ALA A 81 0.22 1.12 -20.19
CA ALA A 81 -0.94 1.99 -20.37
C ALA A 81 -1.68 2.28 -19.04
N THR A 82 -1.93 1.25 -18.22
CA THR A 82 -2.59 1.42 -16.92
C THR A 82 -1.68 2.08 -15.89
N LYS A 83 -0.37 1.81 -15.96
CA LYS A 83 0.63 2.55 -15.19
C LYS A 83 0.59 4.05 -15.49
N GLN A 84 0.60 4.44 -16.77
CA GLN A 84 0.55 5.84 -17.19
C GLN A 84 -0.77 6.51 -16.82
N ASP A 85 -1.89 5.81 -16.96
CA ASP A 85 -3.20 6.30 -16.50
C ASP A 85 -3.18 6.60 -14.98
N PHE A 86 -2.63 5.69 -14.18
CA PHE A 86 -2.44 5.93 -12.74
C PHE A 86 -1.50 7.09 -12.44
N ASP A 87 -0.33 7.13 -13.10
CA ASP A 87 0.67 8.18 -12.89
C ASP A 87 0.10 9.57 -13.21
N LYS A 88 -0.77 9.67 -14.21
CA LYS A 88 -1.51 10.90 -14.52
C LYS A 88 -2.52 11.22 -13.41
N LYS A 89 -3.42 10.28 -13.08
CA LYS A 89 -4.48 10.50 -12.09
C LYS A 89 -3.98 10.78 -10.70
N LYS A 90 -2.89 10.14 -10.27
CA LYS A 90 -2.36 10.34 -8.91
C LYS A 90 -1.92 11.79 -8.65
N THR A 91 -1.62 12.56 -9.71
CA THR A 91 -1.30 14.00 -9.60
C THR A 91 -2.48 14.86 -9.15
N GLU A 92 -3.71 14.41 -9.35
CA GLU A 92 -4.91 15.12 -8.87
C GLU A 92 -5.03 15.08 -7.34
N PHE A 93 -4.32 14.16 -6.69
CA PHE A 93 -4.28 14.01 -5.24
C PHE A 93 -3.01 14.57 -4.60
N THR A 94 -2.13 15.20 -5.39
CA THR A 94 -0.98 15.94 -4.85
C THR A 94 -1.33 17.41 -4.69
N PHE A 95 -0.74 18.06 -3.70
CA PHE A 95 -0.87 19.51 -3.56
C PHE A 95 0.48 20.14 -3.19
N PRO A 96 0.78 21.35 -3.70
CA PRO A 96 2.03 22.02 -3.39
C PRO A 96 2.22 22.23 -1.88
N GLY A 97 3.40 21.85 -1.38
CA GLY A 97 3.76 22.06 0.02
C GLY A 97 3.22 21.02 1.00
N ALA A 98 2.70 19.88 0.52
CA ALA A 98 2.40 18.73 1.37
C ALA A 98 3.64 18.36 2.22
N ASN A 99 3.49 18.42 3.54
CA ASN A 99 4.55 18.17 4.50
C ASN A 99 4.11 17.07 5.47
N ARG A 100 5.05 16.19 5.85
CA ARG A 100 4.83 15.17 6.88
C ARG A 100 4.41 15.76 8.23
N SER A 101 4.74 17.02 8.53
CA SER A 101 4.25 17.71 9.73
C SER A 101 2.71 17.82 9.75
N TYR A 102 2.05 17.89 8.60
CA TYR A 102 0.59 17.94 8.50
C TYR A 102 -0.09 16.62 8.89
N LEU A 103 0.64 15.51 8.94
CA LEU A 103 0.13 14.24 9.45
C LEU A 103 -0.25 14.31 10.94
N GLN A 104 0.32 15.26 11.68
CA GLN A 104 0.04 15.51 13.11
C GLN A 104 -1.01 16.62 13.32
N SER A 105 -1.65 17.09 12.25
CA SER A 105 -2.70 18.10 12.34
C SER A 105 -3.88 17.61 13.16
N SER A 106 -4.44 18.47 14.03
CA SER A 106 -5.70 18.19 14.72
C SER A 106 -6.91 18.25 13.78
N ASN A 107 -6.76 18.85 12.60
CA ASN A 107 -7.75 18.79 11.53
C ASN A 107 -7.54 17.49 10.73
N THR A 108 -8.50 16.57 10.84
CA THR A 108 -8.46 15.25 10.20
C THR A 108 -8.43 15.33 8.69
N ASP A 109 -9.08 16.32 8.09
CA ASP A 109 -9.13 16.47 6.63
C ASP A 109 -7.77 16.90 6.10
N VAL A 110 -7.08 17.78 6.82
CA VAL A 110 -5.70 18.19 6.52
C VAL A 110 -4.74 17.01 6.66
N ALA A 111 -4.87 16.23 7.74
CA ALA A 111 -4.03 15.06 7.96
C ALA A 111 -4.25 13.97 6.88
N ALA A 112 -5.51 13.71 6.51
CA ALA A 112 -5.88 12.75 5.48
C ALA A 112 -5.38 13.20 4.10
N ALA A 113 -5.61 14.46 3.73
CA ALA A 113 -5.12 15.02 2.47
C ALA A 113 -3.59 14.92 2.38
N ALA A 114 -2.88 15.28 3.45
CA ALA A 114 -1.42 15.16 3.51
C ALA A 114 -0.97 13.70 3.34
N ALA A 115 -1.64 12.74 4.01
CA ALA A 115 -1.30 11.33 3.91
C ALA A 115 -1.47 10.79 2.47
N ILE A 116 -2.57 11.15 1.81
CA ILE A 116 -2.84 10.77 0.41
C ILE A 116 -1.81 11.42 -0.52
N SER A 117 -1.51 12.71 -0.33
CA SER A 117 -0.55 13.46 -1.14
C SER A 117 0.86 12.88 -1.04
N ILE A 118 1.29 12.52 0.17
CA ILE A 118 2.57 11.85 0.42
C ILE A 118 2.57 10.46 -0.21
N ALA A 119 1.49 9.68 -0.07
CA ALA A 119 1.38 8.38 -0.72
C ALA A 119 1.50 8.50 -2.26
N ALA A 120 0.84 9.47 -2.87
CA ALA A 120 0.89 9.71 -4.32
C ALA A 120 2.29 10.11 -4.81
N THR A 121 3.03 10.85 -3.98
CA THR A 121 4.38 11.34 -4.30
C THR A 121 5.46 10.29 -4.08
N GLU A 122 5.40 9.53 -2.97
CA GLU A 122 6.47 8.63 -2.56
C GLU A 122 6.30 7.18 -3.08
N MET A 123 5.08 6.77 -3.44
CA MET A 123 4.83 5.44 -4.00
C MET A 123 5.46 5.31 -5.39
N LYS A 124 6.27 4.26 -5.57
CA LYS A 124 6.82 3.93 -6.88
C LYS A 124 5.87 3.03 -7.65
N THR A 125 5.68 3.34 -8.92
CA THR A 125 4.99 2.50 -9.89
C THR A 125 6.02 1.69 -10.66
N ILE A 126 5.85 0.37 -10.75
CA ILE A 126 6.77 -0.54 -11.44
C ILE A 126 6.04 -1.39 -12.48
N LEU A 127 6.79 -1.91 -13.44
CA LEU A 127 6.33 -2.91 -14.41
C LEU A 127 6.93 -4.29 -14.11
N PRO A 128 6.44 -5.38 -14.74
CA PRO A 128 6.97 -6.73 -14.51
C PRO A 128 8.46 -6.86 -14.81
N LYS A 129 8.99 -6.09 -15.77
CA LYS A 129 10.42 -6.05 -16.10
C LYS A 129 11.30 -5.47 -14.97
N ASP A 130 10.71 -4.65 -14.10
CA ASP A 130 11.40 -3.98 -12.99
C ASP A 130 11.18 -4.75 -11.67
N LEU A 131 10.46 -5.87 -11.72
CA LEU A 131 10.11 -6.68 -10.55
C LEU A 131 11.29 -7.57 -10.15
N THR A 132 11.58 -7.59 -8.84
CA THR A 132 12.48 -8.56 -8.22
C THR A 132 11.67 -9.34 -7.18
N PRO A 133 11.04 -10.48 -7.55
CA PRO A 133 10.08 -11.18 -6.70
C PRO A 133 10.61 -11.50 -5.29
N GLU A 134 11.90 -11.82 -5.18
CA GLU A 134 12.56 -12.20 -3.92
C GLU A 134 12.56 -11.08 -2.87
N LYS A 135 12.41 -9.82 -3.32
CA LYS A 135 12.30 -8.64 -2.46
C LYS A 135 10.99 -8.63 -1.66
N TYR A 136 9.94 -9.28 -2.16
CA TYR A 136 8.60 -9.20 -1.60
C TYR A 136 8.21 -10.48 -0.86
N ASN A 137 7.60 -10.33 0.31
CA ASN A 137 7.03 -11.47 1.05
C ASN A 137 5.51 -11.52 0.98
N LYS A 138 4.88 -10.45 0.48
CA LYS A 138 3.43 -10.39 0.32
C LYS A 138 3.00 -9.51 -0.82
N ILE A 139 1.88 -9.88 -1.39
CA ILE A 139 1.18 -9.14 -2.42
C ILE A 139 -0.21 -8.77 -1.92
N TYR A 140 -0.58 -7.52 -2.14
CA TYR A 140 -1.90 -6.99 -1.91
C TYR A 140 -2.57 -6.71 -3.26
N LEU A 141 -3.75 -7.30 -3.46
CA LEU A 141 -4.55 -7.16 -4.67
C LEU A 141 -5.71 -6.20 -4.39
N PRO A 142 -5.57 -4.91 -4.73
CA PRO A 142 -6.67 -3.98 -4.62
C PRO A 142 -7.69 -4.21 -5.73
N GLY A 143 -8.96 -4.16 -5.34
CA GLY A 143 -10.11 -4.10 -6.23
C GLY A 143 -11.37 -3.79 -5.42
N ASP A 144 -12.51 -3.70 -6.08
CA ASP A 144 -13.82 -3.67 -5.42
C ASP A 144 -14.50 -5.00 -5.65
N GLY A 145 -14.87 -5.68 -4.58
CA GLY A 145 -15.73 -6.86 -4.67
C GLY A 145 -17.14 -6.47 -5.09
N SER A 146 -17.86 -7.43 -5.65
CA SER A 146 -19.28 -7.31 -5.94
C SER A 146 -20.05 -8.26 -5.04
N ALA A 147 -21.02 -7.75 -4.28
CA ALA A 147 -21.76 -8.56 -3.33
C ALA A 147 -22.52 -9.69 -4.05
N GLY A 148 -22.36 -10.93 -3.55
CA GLY A 148 -23.00 -12.12 -4.13
C GLY A 148 -22.41 -12.61 -5.46
N LEU A 149 -21.39 -11.96 -6.01
CA LEU A 149 -20.74 -12.37 -7.26
C LEU A 149 -19.26 -12.67 -7.03
N PRO A 150 -18.72 -13.75 -7.62
CA PRO A 150 -17.30 -14.08 -7.53
C PRO A 150 -16.50 -13.21 -8.52
N LEU A 151 -16.60 -11.88 -8.39
CA LEU A 151 -15.95 -10.93 -9.28
C LEU A 151 -15.22 -9.86 -8.46
N LEU A 152 -14.03 -9.51 -8.94
CA LEU A 152 -13.25 -8.38 -8.45
C LEU A 152 -13.19 -7.31 -9.53
N LYS A 153 -13.74 -6.13 -9.27
CA LYS A 153 -13.59 -4.97 -10.13
C LYS A 153 -12.23 -4.32 -9.87
N CYS A 154 -11.34 -4.34 -10.84
CA CYS A 154 -10.03 -3.69 -10.79
C CYS A 154 -10.01 -2.54 -11.82
N GLY A 155 -10.21 -1.30 -11.34
CA GLY A 155 -10.44 -0.16 -12.23
C GLY A 155 -11.73 -0.36 -13.03
N ASP A 156 -11.64 -0.27 -14.36
CA ASP A 156 -12.80 -0.43 -15.26
C ASP A 156 -12.99 -1.86 -15.80
N GLU A 157 -12.38 -2.85 -15.14
CA GLU A 157 -12.42 -4.26 -15.54
C GLU A 157 -12.96 -5.14 -14.41
N PHE A 158 -13.83 -6.10 -14.74
CA PHE A 158 -14.24 -7.17 -13.82
C PHE A 158 -13.41 -8.43 -14.07
N LEU A 159 -12.84 -8.97 -13.00
CA LEU A 159 -11.99 -10.16 -13.02
C LEU A 159 -12.69 -11.30 -12.31
N SER A 160 -12.77 -12.46 -12.97
CA SER A 160 -13.11 -13.72 -12.34
C SER A 160 -11.93 -14.27 -11.53
N PRO A 161 -12.14 -15.29 -10.65
CA PRO A 161 -11.05 -15.94 -9.94
C PRO A 161 -10.01 -16.53 -10.90
N THR A 162 -10.45 -17.07 -12.03
CA THR A 162 -9.56 -17.60 -13.08
C THR A 162 -8.71 -16.50 -13.69
N ASP A 163 -9.27 -15.32 -13.98
CA ASP A 163 -8.51 -14.19 -14.51
C ASP A 163 -7.42 -13.72 -13.53
N ILE A 164 -7.76 -13.67 -12.23
CA ILE A 164 -6.82 -13.30 -11.16
C ILE A 164 -5.66 -14.30 -11.12
N VAL A 165 -5.95 -15.60 -11.03
CA VAL A 165 -4.91 -16.64 -10.95
C VAL A 165 -4.03 -16.63 -12.21
N ASN A 166 -4.63 -16.57 -13.40
CA ASN A 166 -3.88 -16.57 -14.65
C ASN A 166 -2.89 -15.41 -14.73
N ARG A 167 -3.31 -14.19 -14.35
CA ARG A 167 -2.43 -13.01 -14.34
C ARG A 167 -1.31 -13.10 -13.30
N LEU A 168 -1.59 -13.69 -12.14
CA LEU A 168 -0.55 -13.94 -11.13
C LEU A 168 0.48 -14.97 -11.63
N VAL A 169 0.03 -16.01 -12.33
CA VAL A 169 0.91 -17.03 -12.91
C VAL A 169 1.75 -16.47 -14.05
N GLU A 170 1.14 -15.73 -14.97
CA GLU A 170 1.80 -15.11 -16.13
C GLU A 170 3.00 -14.23 -15.75
N HIS A 171 2.95 -13.60 -14.57
CA HIS A 171 3.99 -12.70 -14.07
C HIS A 171 4.79 -13.27 -12.89
N ASN A 172 4.75 -14.59 -12.65
CA ASN A 172 5.46 -15.28 -11.56
C ASN A 172 5.17 -14.72 -10.14
N LEU A 173 4.02 -14.05 -9.97
CA LEU A 173 3.62 -13.47 -8.69
C LEU A 173 3.09 -14.52 -7.71
N HIS A 174 2.70 -15.69 -8.22
CA HIS A 174 2.26 -16.84 -7.43
C HIS A 174 3.38 -17.45 -6.56
N GLU A 175 4.65 -17.12 -6.82
CA GLU A 175 5.78 -17.53 -5.98
C GLU A 175 5.81 -16.78 -4.62
N VAL A 176 5.08 -15.67 -4.50
CA VAL A 176 4.88 -14.98 -3.23
C VAL A 176 3.71 -15.63 -2.48
N GLU A 177 4.01 -16.35 -1.40
CA GLU A 177 3.02 -17.18 -0.69
C GLU A 177 1.89 -16.36 -0.01
N ASP A 178 2.16 -15.15 0.50
CA ASP A 178 1.16 -14.31 1.17
C ASP A 178 0.45 -13.37 0.18
N ILE A 179 -0.65 -13.84 -0.41
CA ILE A 179 -1.50 -13.06 -1.33
C ILE A 179 -2.78 -12.63 -0.62
N ARG A 180 -3.04 -11.31 -0.59
CA ARG A 180 -4.17 -10.71 0.14
C ARG A 180 -5.06 -9.92 -0.78
N LEU A 181 -6.35 -10.26 -0.82
CA LEU A 181 -7.37 -9.43 -1.45
C LEU A 181 -7.71 -8.26 -0.51
N THR A 182 -7.45 -7.03 -0.93
CA THR A 182 -7.76 -5.80 -0.17
C THR A 182 -8.96 -5.10 -0.79
N SER A 183 -10.06 -5.84 -0.93
CA SER A 183 -11.24 -5.40 -1.65
C SER A 183 -12.48 -5.37 -0.76
N CYS A 184 -13.18 -4.24 -0.78
CA CYS A 184 -14.45 -4.08 -0.09
C CYS A 184 -15.50 -5.00 -0.72
N HIS A 185 -16.43 -5.53 0.07
CA HIS A 185 -17.56 -6.37 -0.40
C HIS A 185 -17.20 -7.69 -1.11
N SER A 186 -15.94 -8.11 -1.14
CA SER A 186 -15.50 -9.33 -1.85
C SER A 186 -15.93 -10.65 -1.20
N ALA A 187 -16.32 -10.61 0.08
CA ALA A 187 -16.87 -11.74 0.81
C ALA A 187 -18.30 -11.46 1.31
N ASN A 188 -19.03 -10.56 0.64
CA ASN A 188 -20.40 -10.22 1.02
C ASN A 188 -21.41 -11.21 0.41
N ILE A 189 -22.30 -11.74 1.25
CA ILE A 189 -23.41 -12.60 0.84
C ILE A 189 -24.64 -11.72 0.69
N THR A 190 -25.14 -11.53 -0.52
CA THR A 190 -26.53 -11.09 -0.69
C THR A 190 -27.44 -12.25 -0.30
N LYS A 191 -28.20 -12.09 0.78
CA LYS A 191 -29.33 -12.98 1.06
C LYS A 191 -30.34 -12.78 -0.07
N ASN A 192 -30.45 -13.78 -0.95
CA ASN A 192 -31.60 -13.90 -1.84
C ASN A 192 -32.81 -14.35 -1.01
#